data_AF-A0AAF1JZS2-F1
#
_entry.id   AF-A0AAF1JZS2-F1
#
_cell.length_a   1.000
_cell.length_b   1.000
_cell.length_c   1.000
_cell.angle_alpha   90.00
_cell.angle_beta   90.00
_cell.angle_gamma   90.00
#
_symmetry.space_group_name_H-M   'P 1'
#
loop_
_entity.id
_entity.type
_entity.pdbx_description
1 polymer ?
#
loop_
_entity_poly.entity_id
_entity_poly.type
_entity_poly.pdbx_seq_one_letter_code
_entity_poly.pdbx_strand_id
1 'polypeptide(L)'
;MNDPVPTSFADIEARLLARRAGPPDAAAAAEAAMRCALGAAASSPTLAPMLRAAIAVGEAVERHGAAFPPGAEPAYHDRHHQAEAALGMGWLTAAAREAGLITVDQAGLGTLAMIGHDLLHDGSEAGPPGRLERQSADEVAQLATAQGLAAADVAELHRLILGTEFARTPEPGTLLALAREADLLGSLCPTLGWRLSQALAAERRADGDVQADRVASFSGRLGFLGVVPPPTPVGRMLGLAESRAAQIEAFTRAAADAGLPAATPAAAAAALDTLPRDAARALYVSALAVLTAGRPAP
;
A
#
# COMPACT_ATOMS: atom_id res chain seq x y z
N MET A 1 -23.03 -2.09 -3.23
CA MET A 1 -22.88 -0.79 -2.51
C MET A 1 -21.62 -0.14 -3.02
N ASN A 2 -21.64 1.15 -3.35
CA ASN A 2 -20.42 1.90 -3.66
C ASN A 2 -19.58 1.94 -2.38
N ASP A 3 -18.30 1.60 -2.44
CA ASP A 3 -17.37 1.76 -1.33
C ASP A 3 -16.96 3.25 -1.31
N PRO A 4 -17.48 4.08 -0.37
CA PRO A 4 -17.22 5.51 -0.39
C PRO A 4 -15.76 5.79 -0.05
N VAL A 5 -15.23 6.91 -0.55
CA VAL A 5 -13.88 7.37 -0.14
C VAL A 5 -13.85 7.48 1.40
N PRO A 6 -12.85 6.87 2.07
CA PRO A 6 -12.70 6.97 3.51
C PRO A 6 -12.60 8.42 3.97
N THR A 7 -13.22 8.73 5.10
CA THR A 7 -13.24 10.11 5.62
C THR A 7 -12.07 10.42 6.53
N SER A 8 -11.23 9.42 6.85
CA SER A 8 -10.04 9.58 7.69
C SER A 8 -9.06 8.43 7.49
N PHE A 9 -7.82 8.64 7.91
CA PHE A 9 -6.80 7.58 7.88
C PHE A 9 -7.11 6.42 8.84
N ALA A 10 -7.84 6.67 9.93
CA ALA A 10 -8.29 5.62 10.84
C ALA A 10 -9.35 4.72 10.18
N ASP A 11 -10.24 5.30 9.38
CA ASP A 11 -11.22 4.54 8.58
C ASP A 11 -10.51 3.71 7.49
N ILE A 12 -9.51 4.27 6.81
CA ILE A 12 -8.62 3.53 5.89
C ILE A 12 -8.07 2.28 6.58
N GLU A 13 -7.38 2.46 7.71
CA GLU A 13 -6.76 1.34 8.43
C GLU A 13 -7.81 0.31 8.88
N ALA A 14 -8.96 0.75 9.41
CA ALA A 14 -10.01 -0.14 9.86
C ALA A 14 -10.55 -1.02 8.72
N ARG A 15 -10.75 -0.46 7.52
CA ARG A 15 -11.19 -1.20 6.34
C ARG A 15 -10.15 -2.21 5.86
N LEU A 16 -8.88 -1.82 5.79
CA LEU A 16 -7.80 -2.72 5.39
C LEU A 16 -7.62 -3.87 6.40
N LEU A 17 -7.66 -3.58 7.70
CA LEU A 17 -7.62 -4.60 8.76
C LEU A 17 -8.81 -5.57 8.67
N ALA A 18 -10.02 -5.06 8.44
CA ALA A 18 -11.21 -5.90 8.27
C ALA A 18 -11.08 -6.82 7.05
N ARG A 19 -10.52 -6.32 5.94
CA ARG A 19 -10.26 -7.13 4.74
C ARG A 19 -9.25 -8.23 5.00
N ARG A 20 -8.12 -7.93 5.64
CA ARG A 20 -7.07 -8.91 5.95
C ARG A 20 -7.49 -9.92 7.02
N ALA A 21 -8.57 -9.67 7.76
CA ALA A 21 -9.17 -10.66 8.67
C ALA A 21 -10.05 -11.70 7.96
N GLY A 22 -10.47 -11.44 6.73
CA GLY A 22 -11.17 -12.38 5.86
C GLY A 22 -10.23 -13.16 4.94
N PRO A 23 -10.77 -14.04 4.09
CA PRO A 23 -9.98 -14.65 3.01
C PRO A 23 -9.49 -13.58 2.01
N PRO A 24 -8.37 -13.82 1.30
CA PRO A 24 -7.97 -12.96 0.20
C PRO A 24 -9.06 -12.95 -0.89
N ASP A 25 -9.30 -11.76 -1.44
CA ASP A 25 -10.28 -11.51 -2.50
C ASP A 25 -9.85 -10.27 -3.32
N ALA A 26 -8.74 -10.38 -4.02
CA ALA A 26 -8.18 -9.36 -4.90
C ALA A 26 -9.14 -9.03 -6.05
N ALA A 27 -9.93 -9.99 -6.55
CA ALA A 27 -10.91 -9.75 -7.60
C ALA A 27 -12.02 -8.80 -7.15
N ALA A 28 -12.63 -9.02 -5.98
CA ALA A 28 -13.62 -8.07 -5.45
C ALA A 28 -12.99 -6.73 -5.05
N ALA A 29 -11.72 -6.72 -4.62
CA ALA A 29 -10.98 -5.49 -4.32
C ALA A 29 -10.80 -4.64 -5.57
N ALA A 30 -10.40 -5.26 -6.68
CA ALA A 30 -10.23 -4.63 -7.98
C ALA A 30 -11.54 -3.98 -8.45
N GLU A 31 -12.65 -4.69 -8.34
CA GLU A 31 -13.96 -4.15 -8.72
C GLU A 31 -14.36 -2.97 -7.83
N ALA A 32 -14.20 -3.08 -6.51
CA ALA A 32 -14.49 -2.00 -5.57
C ALA A 32 -13.63 -0.75 -5.82
N ALA A 33 -12.32 -0.95 -6.03
CA ALA A 33 -11.38 0.10 -6.35
C ALA A 33 -11.75 0.84 -7.63
N MET A 34 -12.05 0.11 -8.71
CA MET A 34 -12.48 0.71 -9.99
C MET A 34 -13.80 1.48 -9.85
N ARG A 35 -14.79 0.94 -9.12
CA ARG A 35 -16.05 1.66 -8.89
C ARG A 35 -15.82 2.96 -8.11
N CYS A 36 -14.94 2.94 -7.11
CA CYS A 36 -14.55 4.15 -6.38
C CYS A 36 -13.86 5.17 -7.31
N ALA A 37 -12.82 4.73 -8.02
CA ALA A 37 -12.01 5.55 -8.91
C ALA A 37 -12.82 6.17 -10.06
N LEU A 38 -13.82 5.47 -10.59
CA LEU A 38 -14.64 5.90 -11.75
C LEU A 38 -15.98 6.52 -11.36
N GLY A 39 -16.48 6.28 -10.14
CA GLY A 39 -17.76 6.83 -9.69
C GLY A 39 -18.90 6.50 -10.66
N ALA A 40 -19.74 7.50 -10.98
CA ALA A 40 -20.83 7.33 -11.94
C ALA A 40 -20.36 6.99 -13.37
N ALA A 41 -19.12 7.30 -13.72
CA ALA A 41 -18.58 6.99 -15.04
C ALA A 41 -18.29 5.49 -15.24
N ALA A 42 -18.32 4.67 -14.18
CA ALA A 42 -18.15 3.23 -14.30
C ALA A 42 -19.18 2.56 -15.23
N SER A 43 -20.32 3.18 -15.50
CA SER A 43 -21.31 2.69 -16.47
C SER A 43 -21.07 3.17 -17.91
N SER A 44 -20.01 3.96 -18.15
CA SER A 44 -19.69 4.47 -19.49
C SER A 44 -19.22 3.35 -20.42
N PRO A 45 -19.83 3.19 -21.61
CA PRO A 45 -19.34 2.24 -22.61
C PRO A 45 -17.88 2.48 -23.03
N THR A 46 -17.40 3.73 -22.95
CA THR A 46 -16.00 4.08 -23.30
C THR A 46 -14.99 3.49 -22.32
N LEU A 47 -15.39 3.28 -21.06
CA LEU A 47 -14.54 2.73 -20.00
C LEU A 47 -14.70 1.21 -19.85
N ALA A 48 -15.58 0.59 -20.63
CA ALA A 48 -15.84 -0.85 -20.55
C ALA A 48 -14.58 -1.71 -20.79
N PRO A 49 -13.67 -1.41 -21.75
CA PRO A 49 -12.42 -2.16 -21.90
C PRO A 49 -11.54 -2.10 -20.65
N MET A 50 -11.43 -0.94 -20.02
CA MET A 50 -10.64 -0.73 -18.81
C MET A 50 -11.22 -1.51 -17.62
N LEU A 51 -12.54 -1.52 -17.46
CA LEU A 51 -13.21 -2.31 -16.43
C LEU A 51 -13.04 -3.81 -16.63
N ARG A 52 -13.16 -4.30 -17.86
CA ARG A 52 -12.90 -5.72 -18.17
C ARG A 52 -11.44 -6.08 -17.92
N ALA A 53 -10.50 -5.21 -18.27
CA ALA A 53 -9.08 -5.39 -17.96
C ALA A 53 -8.86 -5.49 -16.45
N ALA A 54 -9.45 -4.59 -15.66
CA ALA A 54 -9.33 -4.63 -14.20
C ALA A 54 -9.86 -5.94 -13.58
N ILE A 55 -11.00 -6.42 -14.06
CA ILE A 55 -11.56 -7.72 -13.63
C ILE A 55 -10.61 -8.85 -14.01
N ALA A 56 -10.14 -8.90 -15.26
CA ALA A 56 -9.24 -9.95 -15.74
C ALA A 56 -7.91 -9.98 -14.96
N VAL A 57 -7.35 -8.80 -14.63
CA VAL A 57 -6.14 -8.70 -13.81
C VAL A 57 -6.42 -9.15 -12.37
N GLY A 58 -7.52 -8.71 -11.74
CA GLY A 58 -7.90 -9.16 -10.41
C GLY A 58 -8.08 -10.69 -10.32
N GLU A 59 -8.69 -11.30 -11.34
CA GLU A 59 -8.78 -12.77 -11.45
C GLU A 59 -7.41 -13.44 -11.65
N ALA A 60 -6.49 -12.80 -12.38
CA ALA A 60 -5.13 -13.31 -12.54
C ALA A 60 -4.34 -13.27 -11.23
N VAL A 61 -4.51 -12.23 -10.43
CA VAL A 61 -3.95 -12.11 -9.08
C VAL A 61 -4.47 -13.24 -8.17
N GLU A 62 -5.78 -13.48 -8.19
CA GLU A 62 -6.37 -14.60 -7.44
C GLU A 62 -5.80 -15.95 -7.86
N ARG A 63 -5.70 -16.19 -9.17
CA ARG A 63 -5.19 -17.44 -9.72
C ARG A 63 -3.72 -17.65 -9.38
N HIS A 64 -2.90 -16.60 -9.43
CA HIS A 64 -1.48 -16.66 -9.08
C HIS A 64 -1.30 -17.00 -7.60
N GLY A 65 -1.94 -16.25 -6.70
CA GLY A 65 -1.86 -16.53 -5.26
C GLY A 65 -2.41 -17.91 -4.89
N ALA A 66 -3.48 -18.37 -5.52
CA ALA A 66 -4.04 -19.70 -5.31
C ALA A 66 -3.19 -20.85 -5.89
N ALA A 67 -2.25 -20.56 -6.80
CA ALA A 67 -1.36 -21.56 -7.38
C ALA A 67 -0.21 -21.94 -6.42
N PHE A 68 0.06 -21.14 -5.39
CA PHE A 68 1.03 -21.51 -4.36
C PHE A 68 0.51 -22.69 -3.51
N PRO A 69 1.41 -23.60 -3.10
CA PRO A 69 1.08 -24.56 -2.04
C PRO A 69 0.56 -23.83 -0.78
N PRO A 70 -0.29 -24.48 0.05
CA PRO A 70 -0.78 -23.88 1.27
C PRO A 70 0.36 -23.35 2.16
N GLY A 71 0.32 -22.06 2.47
CA GLY A 71 1.33 -21.37 3.29
C GLY A 71 2.63 -21.00 2.55
N ALA A 72 2.70 -21.15 1.23
CA ALA A 72 3.85 -20.81 0.42
C ALA A 72 3.69 -19.52 -0.42
N GLU A 73 2.51 -18.90 -0.41
CA GLU A 73 2.33 -17.54 -0.95
C GLU A 73 3.26 -16.57 -0.20
N PRO A 74 3.92 -15.60 -0.87
CA PRO A 74 4.80 -14.63 -0.21
C PRO A 74 4.08 -13.96 0.95
N ALA A 75 4.75 -13.82 2.11
CA ALA A 75 4.05 -13.37 3.31
C ALA A 75 3.58 -11.91 3.23
N TYR A 76 4.30 -11.04 2.52
CA TYR A 76 3.96 -9.63 2.31
C TYR A 76 3.36 -9.40 0.93
N HIS A 77 4.04 -9.80 -0.15
CA HIS A 77 3.58 -9.58 -1.52
C HIS A 77 2.53 -10.65 -1.92
N ASP A 78 1.45 -10.74 -1.12
CA ASP A 78 0.32 -11.65 -1.27
C ASP A 78 -0.89 -10.98 -1.96
N ARG A 79 -1.95 -11.75 -2.19
CA ARG A 79 -3.25 -11.25 -2.65
C ARG A 79 -3.87 -10.21 -1.72
N HIS A 80 -3.57 -10.23 -0.42
CA HIS A 80 -4.05 -9.18 0.48
C HIS A 80 -3.38 -7.84 0.19
N HIS A 81 -2.06 -7.82 0.01
CA HIS A 81 -1.33 -6.60 -0.33
C HIS A 81 -1.81 -6.00 -1.65
N GLN A 82 -1.99 -6.82 -2.69
CA GLN A 82 -2.53 -6.33 -3.96
C GLN A 82 -3.96 -5.76 -3.81
N ALA A 83 -4.81 -6.40 -3.01
CA ALA A 83 -6.13 -5.87 -2.69
C ALA A 83 -6.07 -4.54 -1.92
N GLU A 84 -5.16 -4.42 -0.96
CA GLU A 84 -4.95 -3.21 -0.16
C GLU A 84 -4.46 -2.04 -1.03
N ALA A 85 -3.47 -2.30 -1.89
CA ALA A 85 -2.93 -1.30 -2.82
C ALA A 85 -3.97 -0.87 -3.87
N ALA A 86 -4.77 -1.80 -4.40
CA ALA A 86 -5.86 -1.51 -5.33
C ALA A 86 -6.90 -0.57 -4.69
N LEU A 87 -7.38 -0.90 -3.49
CA LEU A 87 -8.33 -0.06 -2.76
C LEU A 87 -7.73 1.31 -2.42
N GLY A 88 -6.49 1.34 -1.95
CA GLY A 88 -5.74 2.57 -1.69
C GLY A 88 -5.69 3.47 -2.91
N MET A 89 -5.37 2.91 -4.09
CA MET A 89 -5.35 3.66 -5.34
C MET A 89 -6.74 4.12 -5.76
N GLY A 90 -7.78 3.31 -5.57
CA GLY A 90 -9.16 3.69 -5.82
C GLY A 90 -9.61 4.89 -4.99
N TRP A 91 -9.23 4.95 -3.71
CA TRP A 91 -9.52 6.08 -2.83
C TRP A 91 -8.72 7.33 -3.20
N LEU A 92 -7.41 7.18 -3.41
CA LEU A 92 -6.51 8.26 -3.80
C LEU A 92 -6.93 8.90 -5.13
N THR A 93 -7.23 8.09 -6.14
CA THR A 93 -7.63 8.62 -7.45
C THR A 93 -9.03 9.22 -7.44
N ALA A 94 -9.97 8.66 -6.67
CA ALA A 94 -11.29 9.27 -6.49
C ALA A 94 -11.20 10.66 -5.86
N ALA A 95 -10.43 10.81 -4.79
CA ALA A 95 -10.21 12.09 -4.14
C ALA A 95 -9.42 13.08 -5.04
N ALA A 96 -8.41 12.60 -5.77
CA ALA A 96 -7.67 13.42 -6.74
C ALA A 96 -8.57 13.96 -7.86
N ARG A 97 -9.48 13.13 -8.37
CA ARG A 97 -10.47 13.52 -9.38
C ARG A 97 -11.47 14.52 -8.84
N GLU A 98 -11.98 14.31 -7.62
CA GLU A 98 -12.90 15.27 -6.96
C GLU A 98 -12.23 16.63 -6.74
N ALA A 99 -10.92 16.64 -6.47
CA ALA A 99 -10.10 17.85 -6.39
C ALA A 99 -9.70 18.44 -7.75
N GLY A 100 -10.10 17.84 -8.88
CA GLY A 100 -9.78 18.30 -10.23
C GLY A 100 -8.31 18.14 -10.65
N LEU A 101 -7.56 17.26 -9.97
CA LEU A 101 -6.13 17.04 -10.21
C LEU A 101 -5.85 16.05 -11.35
N ILE A 102 -6.78 15.12 -11.58
CA ILE A 102 -6.68 14.10 -12.62
C ILE A 102 -8.03 13.90 -13.32
N THR A 103 -7.98 13.36 -14.54
CA THR A 103 -9.17 12.97 -15.29
C THR A 103 -9.72 11.62 -14.80
N VAL A 104 -10.93 11.28 -15.24
CA VAL A 104 -11.53 9.96 -14.98
C VAL A 104 -10.74 8.82 -15.62
N ASP A 105 -10.20 9.03 -16.83
CA ASP A 105 -9.37 8.05 -17.53
C ASP A 105 -8.06 7.80 -16.77
N GLN A 106 -7.42 8.87 -16.29
CA GLN A 106 -6.23 8.79 -15.45
C GLN A 106 -6.50 8.06 -14.13
N ALA A 107 -7.64 8.30 -13.49
CA ALA A 107 -8.05 7.60 -12.28
C ALA A 107 -8.22 6.09 -12.51
N GLY A 108 -8.88 5.73 -13.61
CA GLY A 108 -9.07 4.35 -14.00
C GLY A 108 -7.77 3.63 -14.38
N LEU A 109 -6.89 4.26 -15.16
CA LEU A 109 -5.58 3.70 -15.52
C LEU A 109 -4.67 3.52 -14.31
N GLY A 110 -4.61 4.52 -13.43
CA GLY A 110 -3.84 4.42 -12.20
C GLY A 110 -4.33 3.28 -11.30
N THR A 111 -5.64 3.13 -11.17
CA THR A 111 -6.24 2.04 -10.39
C THR A 111 -5.99 0.68 -11.03
N LEU A 112 -6.14 0.55 -12.35
CA LEU A 112 -5.80 -0.66 -13.10
C LEU A 112 -4.34 -1.07 -12.92
N ALA A 113 -3.41 -0.11 -12.93
CA ALA A 113 -1.99 -0.37 -12.68
C ALA A 113 -1.77 -1.01 -11.31
N MET A 114 -2.34 -0.41 -10.25
CA MET A 114 -2.16 -0.90 -8.88
C MET A 114 -2.84 -2.23 -8.59
N ILE A 115 -3.89 -2.60 -9.34
CA ILE A 115 -4.53 -3.92 -9.23
C ILE A 115 -3.54 -5.05 -9.56
N GLY A 116 -2.62 -4.83 -10.50
CA GLY A 116 -1.68 -5.87 -10.95
C GLY A 116 -0.21 -5.51 -10.76
N HIS A 117 0.12 -4.53 -9.94
CA HIS A 117 1.50 -4.02 -9.85
C HIS A 117 2.51 -5.06 -9.34
N ASP A 118 2.05 -6.02 -8.54
CA ASP A 118 2.80 -7.17 -8.02
C ASP A 118 2.29 -8.51 -8.59
N LEU A 119 1.60 -8.48 -9.73
CA LEU A 119 1.15 -9.72 -10.36
C LEU A 119 2.35 -10.58 -10.77
N LEU A 120 2.37 -11.84 -10.31
CA LEU A 120 3.49 -12.78 -10.45
C LEU A 120 4.68 -12.55 -9.51
N HIS A 121 4.53 -11.72 -8.46
CA HIS A 121 5.54 -11.63 -7.40
C HIS A 121 5.74 -13.01 -6.74
N ASP A 122 7.00 -13.42 -6.60
CA ASP A 122 7.41 -14.74 -6.07
C ASP A 122 8.06 -14.66 -4.67
N GLY A 123 8.23 -13.44 -4.15
CA GLY A 123 8.80 -13.15 -2.84
C GLY A 123 10.33 -13.09 -2.81
N SER A 124 10.98 -13.27 -3.96
CA SER A 124 12.44 -13.23 -4.05
C SER A 124 12.95 -11.83 -4.37
N GLU A 125 14.05 -11.41 -3.74
CA GLU A 125 14.77 -10.18 -4.09
C GLU A 125 15.88 -10.47 -5.12
N ALA A 126 16.04 -11.72 -5.54
CA ALA A 126 17.04 -12.13 -6.52
C ALA A 126 16.77 -11.53 -7.92
N GLY A 127 17.86 -11.16 -8.60
CA GLY A 127 17.84 -10.70 -9.99
C GLY A 127 18.17 -9.20 -10.16
N PRO A 128 18.06 -8.68 -11.40
CA PRO A 128 18.31 -7.27 -11.66
C PRO A 128 17.19 -6.38 -11.06
N PRO A 129 17.50 -5.12 -10.68
CA PRO A 129 16.49 -4.15 -10.27
C PRO A 129 15.36 -4.02 -11.30
N GLY A 130 14.12 -3.91 -10.83
CA GLY A 130 12.95 -3.78 -11.70
C GLY A 130 12.48 -5.07 -12.38
N ARG A 131 13.02 -6.25 -12.02
CA ARG A 131 12.63 -7.54 -12.63
C ARG A 131 11.15 -7.84 -12.40
N LEU A 132 10.68 -7.77 -11.17
CA LEU A 132 9.34 -8.17 -10.78
C LEU A 132 8.29 -7.16 -11.28
N GLU A 133 8.62 -5.88 -11.24
CA GLU A 133 7.78 -4.81 -11.80
C GLU A 133 7.65 -4.96 -13.32
N ARG A 134 8.73 -5.35 -14.03
CA ARG A 134 8.66 -5.62 -15.47
C ARG A 134 7.79 -6.84 -15.78
N GLN A 135 7.95 -7.91 -15.03
CA GLN A 135 7.15 -9.12 -15.19
C GLN A 135 5.66 -8.83 -14.98
N SER A 136 5.33 -8.10 -13.92
CA SER A 136 3.97 -7.65 -13.61
C SER A 136 3.44 -6.75 -14.73
N ALA A 137 4.22 -5.76 -15.17
CA ALA A 137 3.83 -4.82 -16.22
C ALA A 137 3.57 -5.52 -17.56
N ASP A 138 4.42 -6.47 -17.95
CA ASP A 138 4.28 -7.22 -19.20
C ASP A 138 3.02 -8.10 -19.17
N GLU A 139 2.74 -8.79 -18.07
CA GLU A 139 1.53 -9.62 -17.92
C GLU A 139 0.26 -8.78 -17.93
N VAL A 140 0.24 -7.69 -17.15
CA VAL A 140 -0.90 -6.77 -17.10
C VAL A 140 -1.15 -6.12 -18.46
N ALA A 141 -0.11 -5.74 -19.19
CA ALA A 141 -0.24 -5.18 -20.54
C ALA A 141 -0.86 -6.18 -21.53
N GLN A 142 -0.48 -7.46 -21.45
CA GLN A 142 -1.08 -8.53 -22.27
C GLN A 142 -2.56 -8.71 -21.96
N LEU A 143 -2.92 -8.81 -20.67
CA LEU A 143 -4.32 -8.93 -20.24
C LEU A 143 -5.15 -7.72 -20.68
N ALA A 144 -4.63 -6.50 -20.51
CA ALA A 144 -5.31 -5.27 -20.92
C ALA A 144 -5.53 -5.21 -22.44
N THR A 145 -4.51 -5.60 -23.22
CA THR A 145 -4.62 -5.69 -24.69
C THR A 145 -5.70 -6.69 -25.10
N ALA A 146 -5.75 -7.86 -24.45
CA ALA A 146 -6.77 -8.89 -24.72
C ALA A 146 -8.20 -8.42 -24.43
N GLN A 147 -8.38 -7.45 -23.52
CA GLN A 147 -9.69 -6.86 -23.22
C GLN A 147 -10.06 -5.65 -24.11
N GLY A 148 -9.18 -5.31 -25.05
CA GLY A 148 -9.38 -4.24 -26.03
C GLY A 148 -9.02 -2.84 -25.53
N LEU A 149 -8.16 -2.73 -24.52
CA LEU A 149 -7.63 -1.43 -24.09
C LEU A 149 -6.75 -0.82 -25.19
N ALA A 150 -6.80 0.50 -25.37
CA ALA A 150 -6.06 1.17 -26.43
C ALA A 150 -4.53 1.06 -26.20
N ALA A 151 -3.74 1.03 -27.28
CA ALA A 151 -2.30 0.86 -27.18
C ALA A 151 -1.59 1.96 -26.34
N ALA A 152 -2.09 3.20 -26.42
CA ALA A 152 -1.56 4.31 -25.62
C ALA A 152 -1.82 4.10 -24.11
N ASP A 153 -3.02 3.62 -23.76
CA ASP A 153 -3.41 3.31 -22.39
C ASP A 153 -2.62 2.10 -21.84
N VAL A 154 -2.38 1.09 -22.67
CA VAL A 154 -1.52 -0.06 -22.32
C VAL A 154 -0.07 0.39 -22.08
N ALA A 155 0.46 1.30 -22.90
CA ALA A 155 1.81 1.84 -22.70
C ALA A 155 1.91 2.67 -21.40
N GLU A 156 0.89 3.45 -21.08
CA GLU A 156 0.83 4.20 -19.83
C GLU A 156 0.71 3.27 -18.61
N LEU A 157 -0.14 2.25 -18.69
CA LEU A 157 -0.28 1.20 -17.68
C LEU A 157 1.06 0.52 -17.38
N HIS A 158 1.78 0.14 -18.43
CA HIS A 158 3.12 -0.44 -18.32
C HIS A 158 4.10 0.50 -17.61
N ARG A 159 4.11 1.78 -18.01
CA ARG A 159 4.94 2.83 -17.40
C ARG A 159 4.62 3.04 -15.92
N LEU A 160 3.35 2.98 -15.53
CA LEU A 160 2.91 3.16 -14.15
C LEU A 160 3.40 2.03 -13.26
N ILE A 161 3.26 0.77 -13.70
CA ILE A 161 3.72 -0.40 -12.95
C ILE A 161 5.24 -0.41 -12.83
N LEU A 162 5.98 -0.12 -13.90
CA LEU A 162 7.45 0.01 -13.80
C LEU A 162 7.91 1.10 -12.82
N GLY A 163 7.05 2.09 -12.53
CA GLY A 163 7.35 3.16 -11.61
C GLY A 163 7.07 2.84 -10.14
N THR A 164 6.55 1.65 -9.81
CA THR A 164 6.42 1.20 -8.41
C THR A 164 7.75 0.71 -7.82
N GLU A 165 8.77 0.53 -8.66
CA GLU A 165 10.13 0.15 -8.23
C GLU A 165 10.63 1.04 -7.08
N PHE A 166 10.94 0.42 -5.94
CA PHE A 166 11.14 1.14 -4.69
C PHE A 166 12.26 2.19 -4.73
N ALA A 167 13.31 1.94 -5.53
CA ALA A 167 14.45 2.83 -5.67
C ALA A 167 14.12 4.13 -6.45
N ARG A 168 12.98 4.18 -7.16
CA ARG A 168 12.58 5.36 -7.91
C ARG A 168 11.83 6.33 -7.02
N THR A 169 12.20 7.60 -7.13
CA THR A 169 11.42 8.69 -6.52
C THR A 169 10.54 9.30 -7.61
N PRO A 170 9.21 9.12 -7.55
CA PRO A 170 8.32 9.72 -8.52
C PRO A 170 8.25 11.24 -8.33
N GLU A 171 8.09 11.97 -9.43
CA GLU A 171 7.85 13.41 -9.38
C GLU A 171 6.55 13.70 -8.62
N PRO A 172 6.54 14.66 -7.68
CA PRO A 172 5.34 15.03 -6.94
C PRO A 172 4.18 15.44 -7.86
N GLY A 173 2.96 15.06 -7.49
CA GLY A 173 1.75 15.44 -8.24
C GLY A 173 1.47 14.60 -9.49
N THR A 174 2.26 13.55 -9.75
CA THR A 174 2.01 12.60 -10.84
C THR A 174 1.16 11.41 -10.40
N LEU A 175 0.57 10.68 -11.35
CA LEU A 175 -0.07 9.38 -11.08
C LEU A 175 0.91 8.38 -10.45
N LEU A 176 2.20 8.45 -10.77
CA LEU A 176 3.23 7.63 -10.14
C LEU A 176 3.39 7.93 -8.65
N ALA A 177 3.28 9.19 -8.25
CA ALA A 177 3.30 9.56 -6.84
C ALA A 177 2.09 8.97 -6.08
N LEU A 178 0.91 8.95 -6.71
CA LEU A 178 -0.28 8.30 -6.15
C LEU A 178 -0.13 6.77 -6.10
N ALA A 179 0.39 6.14 -7.16
CA ALA A 179 0.65 4.71 -7.22
C ALA A 179 1.61 4.27 -6.10
N ARG A 180 2.70 5.02 -5.90
CA ARG A 180 3.66 4.80 -4.82
C ARG A 180 3.03 4.97 -3.44
N GLU A 181 2.17 5.96 -3.27
CA GLU A 181 1.45 6.18 -2.02
C GLU A 181 0.43 5.07 -1.76
N ALA A 182 -0.22 4.54 -2.80
CA ALA A 182 -1.16 3.43 -2.72
C ALA A 182 -0.48 2.12 -2.30
N ASP A 183 0.62 1.76 -2.95
CA ASP A 183 1.48 0.62 -2.62
C ASP A 183 1.89 0.66 -1.13
N LEU A 184 2.35 1.81 -0.66
CA LEU A 184 2.82 1.98 0.71
C LEU A 184 1.70 2.24 1.72
N LEU A 185 0.44 2.39 1.31
CA LEU A 185 -0.65 2.87 2.18
C LEU A 185 -0.89 1.95 3.38
N GLY A 186 -0.99 0.64 3.13
CA GLY A 186 -1.13 -0.36 4.19
C GLY A 186 0.08 -0.35 5.12
N SER A 187 1.28 -0.25 4.55
CA SER A 187 2.52 -0.14 5.31
C SER A 187 2.60 1.15 6.13
N LEU A 188 1.94 2.25 5.73
CA LEU A 188 1.89 3.49 6.49
C LEU A 188 0.85 3.47 7.62
N CYS A 189 -0.01 2.46 7.68
CA CYS A 189 -0.99 2.30 8.76
C CYS A 189 -0.33 1.94 10.11
N PRO A 190 -0.77 2.52 11.24
CA PRO A 190 -0.10 2.30 12.53
C PRO A 190 -0.19 0.90 13.16
N THR A 191 -1.26 0.16 12.92
CA THR A 191 -1.47 -1.23 13.36
C THR A 191 -1.14 -2.19 12.24
N LEU A 192 -1.74 -2.00 11.06
CA LEU A 192 -1.54 -2.87 9.90
C LEU A 192 -0.08 -2.80 9.44
N GLY A 193 0.54 -1.63 9.40
CA GLY A 193 1.93 -1.48 8.96
C GLY A 193 2.93 -2.29 9.80
N TRP A 194 2.66 -2.55 11.07
CA TRP A 194 3.50 -3.46 11.87
C TRP A 194 3.29 -4.93 11.53
N ARG A 195 2.06 -5.33 11.22
CA ARG A 195 1.77 -6.70 10.73
C ARG A 195 2.47 -6.91 9.39
N LEU A 196 2.42 -5.91 8.52
CA LEU A 196 3.09 -5.91 7.23
C LEU A 196 4.63 -5.90 7.38
N SER A 197 5.20 -5.16 8.32
CA SER A 197 6.65 -5.26 8.59
C SER A 197 7.06 -6.66 9.06
N GLN A 198 6.23 -7.36 9.82
CA GLN A 198 6.47 -8.75 10.21
C GLN A 198 6.35 -9.71 9.02
N ALA A 199 5.35 -9.50 8.17
CA ALA A 199 5.16 -10.25 6.94
C ALA A 199 6.36 -10.08 6.00
N LEU A 200 6.83 -8.85 5.79
CA LEU A 200 7.99 -8.57 4.94
C LEU A 200 9.28 -9.18 5.51
N ALA A 201 9.45 -9.13 6.83
CA ALA A 201 10.56 -9.83 7.48
C ALA A 201 10.46 -11.37 7.33
N ALA A 202 9.26 -11.95 7.33
CA ALA A 202 9.07 -13.37 7.09
C ALA A 202 9.44 -13.76 5.66
N GLU A 203 8.99 -12.95 4.69
CA GLU A 203 9.30 -13.14 3.27
C GLU A 203 10.80 -13.02 2.99
N ARG A 204 11.44 -11.94 3.46
CA ARG A 204 12.89 -11.74 3.33
C ARG A 204 13.72 -12.85 3.96
N ARG A 205 13.26 -13.40 5.09
CA ARG A 205 13.94 -14.54 5.73
C ARG A 205 13.84 -15.80 4.86
N ALA A 206 12.70 -16.02 4.19
CA ALA A 206 12.53 -17.14 3.27
C ALA A 206 13.46 -17.02 2.06
N ASP A 207 13.79 -15.79 1.63
CA ASP A 207 14.78 -15.50 0.57
C ASP A 207 16.24 -15.47 1.08
N GLY A 208 16.46 -15.69 2.39
CA GLY A 208 17.80 -15.78 2.99
C GLY A 208 18.43 -14.45 3.43
N ASP A 209 17.67 -13.36 3.52
CA ASP A 209 18.17 -12.08 4.04
C ASP A 209 18.49 -12.15 5.54
N VAL A 210 19.78 -12.01 5.88
CA VAL A 210 20.28 -12.00 7.26
C VAL A 210 19.86 -10.76 8.07
N GLN A 211 19.34 -9.72 7.41
CA GLN A 211 18.83 -8.49 8.04
C GLN A 211 17.30 -8.45 8.10
N ALA A 212 16.60 -9.53 7.74
CA ALA A 212 15.15 -9.55 7.65
C ALA A 212 14.45 -9.08 8.94
N ASP A 213 14.95 -9.47 10.11
CA ASP A 213 14.38 -9.08 11.40
C ASP A 213 14.43 -7.57 11.68
N ARG A 214 15.40 -6.86 11.07
CA ARG A 214 15.53 -5.41 11.22
C ARG A 214 14.32 -4.69 10.65
N VAL A 215 13.68 -5.22 9.61
CA VAL A 215 12.49 -4.63 8.99
C VAL A 215 11.32 -4.57 9.98
N ALA A 216 11.20 -5.58 10.85
CA ALA A 216 10.11 -5.68 11.83
C ALA A 216 10.43 -5.09 13.21
N SER A 217 11.54 -4.37 13.34
CA SER A 217 11.99 -3.69 14.56
C SER A 217 11.41 -2.27 14.68
N PHE A 218 11.50 -1.65 15.86
CA PHE A 218 11.15 -0.24 16.06
C PHE A 218 12.05 0.67 15.22
N SER A 219 13.36 0.40 15.19
CA SER A 219 14.29 1.12 14.32
C SER A 219 13.97 0.92 12.85
N GLY A 220 13.60 -0.30 12.42
CA GLY A 220 13.15 -0.56 11.05
C GLY A 220 11.91 0.22 10.67
N ARG A 221 10.90 0.20 11.54
CA ARG A 221 9.66 0.96 11.37
C ARG A 221 9.92 2.46 11.25
N LEU A 222 10.71 3.03 12.16
CA LEU A 222 11.07 4.45 12.09
C LEU A 222 11.87 4.76 10.83
N GLY A 223 12.81 3.89 10.45
CA GLY A 223 13.58 4.01 9.22
C GLY A 223 12.67 4.07 7.99
N PHE A 224 11.71 3.15 7.88
CA PHE A 224 10.67 3.16 6.86
C PHE A 224 9.90 4.49 6.86
N LEU A 225 9.34 4.89 8.01
CA LEU A 225 8.63 6.16 8.14
C LEU A 225 9.50 7.39 7.85
N GLY A 226 10.84 7.28 7.90
CA GLY A 226 11.77 8.33 7.55
C GLY A 226 12.06 8.44 6.06
N VAL A 227 12.12 7.32 5.35
CA VAL A 227 12.48 7.29 3.91
C VAL A 227 11.29 7.48 2.97
N VAL A 228 10.06 7.24 3.43
CA VAL A 228 8.86 7.49 2.62
C VAL A 228 8.79 9.00 2.28
N PRO A 229 8.57 9.38 1.00
CA PRO A 229 8.41 10.77 0.62
C PRO A 229 7.27 11.48 1.38
N PRO A 230 7.26 12.81 1.44
CA PRO A 230 6.11 13.55 1.96
C PRO A 230 4.82 13.14 1.20
N PRO A 231 3.69 12.93 1.90
CA PRO A 231 2.45 12.56 1.26
C PRO A 231 2.02 13.55 0.17
N THR A 232 1.35 13.05 -0.86
CA THR A 232 0.75 13.88 -1.91
C THR A 232 -0.31 14.82 -1.34
N PRO A 233 -0.75 15.88 -2.06
CA PRO A 233 -1.87 16.71 -1.59
C PRO A 233 -3.11 15.88 -1.20
N VAL A 234 -3.39 14.82 -1.94
CA VAL A 234 -4.52 13.92 -1.68
C VAL A 234 -4.26 13.01 -0.49
N GLY A 235 -3.06 12.45 -0.35
CA GLY A 235 -2.67 11.69 0.84
C GLY A 235 -2.81 12.53 2.12
N ARG A 236 -2.46 13.82 2.06
CA ARG A 236 -2.71 14.76 3.18
C ARG A 236 -4.20 14.95 3.46
N MET A 237 -5.04 15.10 2.44
CA MET A 237 -6.49 15.19 2.63
C MET A 237 -7.06 13.94 3.34
N LEU A 238 -6.46 12.78 3.12
CA LEU A 238 -6.85 11.51 3.76
C LEU A 238 -6.21 11.30 5.14
N GLY A 239 -5.43 12.26 5.67
CA GLY A 239 -4.85 12.21 7.00
C GLY A 239 -3.52 11.44 7.11
N LEU A 240 -2.87 11.13 5.98
CA LEU A 240 -1.65 10.31 5.97
C LEU A 240 -0.47 11.03 6.64
N ALA A 241 -0.34 12.35 6.46
CA ALA A 241 0.74 13.13 7.06
C ALA A 241 0.61 13.18 8.59
N GLU A 242 -0.60 13.39 9.08
CA GLU A 242 -0.96 13.46 10.49
C GLU A 242 -0.70 12.12 11.17
N SER A 243 -1.11 11.02 10.53
CA SER A 243 -0.87 9.66 10.99
C SER A 243 0.63 9.34 11.07
N ARG A 244 1.39 9.66 10.02
CA ARG A 244 2.85 9.45 10.00
C ARG A 244 3.53 10.24 11.12
N ALA A 245 3.17 11.52 11.31
CA ALA A 245 3.73 12.35 12.36
C ALA A 245 3.43 11.78 13.76
N ALA A 246 2.18 11.35 14.00
CA ALA A 246 1.78 10.74 15.27
C ALA A 246 2.56 9.43 15.55
N GLN A 247 2.80 8.61 14.53
CA GLN A 247 3.61 7.41 14.67
C GLN A 247 5.06 7.70 15.03
N ILE A 248 5.67 8.74 14.42
CA ILE A 248 7.05 9.15 14.73
C ILE A 248 7.15 9.69 16.17
N GLU A 249 6.19 10.51 16.58
CA GLU A 249 6.12 11.07 17.94
C GLU A 249 5.88 9.98 19.00
N ALA A 250 5.09 8.95 18.68
CA ALA A 250 4.80 7.84 19.56
C ALA A 250 6.06 7.08 20.02
N PHE A 251 7.13 7.01 19.21
CA PHE A 251 8.39 6.38 19.65
C PHE A 251 9.00 7.13 20.84
N THR A 252 9.13 8.46 20.73
CA THR A 252 9.71 9.29 21.80
C THR A 252 8.90 9.20 23.08
N ARG A 253 7.57 9.24 22.95
CA ARG A 253 6.66 9.13 24.10
C ARG A 253 6.72 7.75 24.75
N ALA A 254 6.72 6.67 23.96
CA ALA A 254 6.83 5.31 24.47
C ALA A 254 8.16 5.05 25.20
N ALA A 255 9.28 5.59 24.69
CA ALA A 255 10.56 5.52 25.38
C ALA A 255 10.54 6.30 26.70
N ALA A 256 9.94 7.50 26.73
CA ALA A 256 9.78 8.27 27.95
C ALA A 256 8.91 7.54 29.00
N ASP A 257 7.78 6.96 28.59
CA ASP A 257 6.89 6.17 29.44
C ASP A 257 7.60 4.93 30.03
N ALA A 258 8.60 4.39 29.32
CA ALA A 258 9.46 3.30 29.79
C ALA A 258 10.64 3.76 30.68
N GLY A 259 10.81 5.06 30.91
CA GLY A 259 11.96 5.61 31.61
C GLY A 259 13.29 5.48 30.85
N LEU A 260 13.23 5.29 29.52
CA LEU A 260 14.41 5.15 28.67
C LEU A 260 14.92 6.54 28.24
N PRO A 261 16.22 6.84 28.40
CA PRO A 261 16.78 8.12 27.97
C PRO A 261 16.87 8.16 26.43
N ALA A 262 16.06 9.01 25.79
CA ALA A 262 16.10 9.19 24.35
C ALA A 262 15.86 10.66 23.96
N ALA A 263 16.88 11.29 23.36
CA ALA A 263 16.81 12.69 22.92
C ALA A 263 16.22 12.86 21.52
N THR A 264 16.10 11.78 20.75
CA THR A 264 15.62 11.80 19.35
C THR A 264 14.70 10.60 19.08
N PRO A 265 13.83 10.67 18.05
CA PRO A 265 13.03 9.51 17.64
C PRO A 265 13.89 8.28 17.32
N ALA A 266 15.06 8.47 16.70
CA ALA A 266 15.99 7.39 16.38
C ALA A 266 16.55 6.71 17.64
N ALA A 267 16.96 7.50 18.64
CA ALA A 267 17.41 6.96 19.92
C ALA A 267 16.27 6.25 20.66
N ALA A 268 15.04 6.78 20.57
CA ALA A 268 13.87 6.19 21.19
C ALA A 268 13.52 4.82 20.57
N ALA A 269 13.49 4.74 19.24
CA ALA A 269 13.24 3.49 18.52
C ALA A 269 14.32 2.43 18.83
N ALA A 270 15.60 2.82 18.85
CA ALA A 270 16.69 1.92 19.22
C ALA A 270 16.59 1.46 20.68
N ALA A 271 16.18 2.32 21.62
CA ALA A 271 15.98 1.94 23.01
C ALA A 271 14.80 0.96 23.18
N LEU A 272 13.70 1.18 22.45
CA LEU A 272 12.56 0.26 22.44
C LEU A 272 12.92 -1.12 21.88
N ASP A 273 13.84 -1.20 20.91
CA ASP A 273 14.37 -2.47 20.39
C ASP A 273 15.13 -3.30 21.45
N THR A 274 15.53 -2.72 22.58
CA THR A 274 16.21 -3.44 23.68
C THR A 274 15.23 -4.09 24.68
N LEU A 275 13.96 -3.73 24.64
CA LEU A 275 12.93 -4.28 25.51
C LEU A 275 12.32 -5.57 24.94
N PRO A 276 11.65 -6.39 25.76
CA PRO A 276 10.77 -7.44 25.25
C PRO A 276 9.75 -6.88 24.27
N ARG A 277 9.63 -7.50 23.10
CA ARG A 277 8.86 -6.98 21.96
C ARG A 277 7.42 -6.60 22.31
N ASP A 278 6.72 -7.46 23.05
CA ASP A 278 5.33 -7.22 23.43
C ASP A 278 5.17 -6.03 24.38
N ALA A 279 6.12 -5.85 25.30
CA ALA A 279 6.13 -4.72 26.22
C ALA A 279 6.38 -3.40 25.47
N ALA A 280 7.39 -3.34 24.59
CA ALA A 280 7.64 -2.16 23.76
C ALA A 280 6.46 -1.85 22.83
N ARG A 281 5.81 -2.88 22.27
CA ARG A 281 4.64 -2.71 21.40
C ARG A 281 3.48 -2.12 22.18
N ALA A 282 3.20 -2.61 23.38
CA ALA A 282 2.14 -2.07 24.24
C ALA A 282 2.38 -0.59 24.59
N LEU A 283 3.62 -0.22 24.92
CA LEU A 283 4.01 1.17 25.16
C LEU A 283 3.78 2.05 23.93
N TYR A 284 4.25 1.60 22.76
CA TYR A 284 4.07 2.33 21.50
C TYR A 284 2.60 2.53 21.14
N VAL A 285 1.78 1.48 21.24
CA VAL A 285 0.34 1.56 20.93
C VAL A 285 -0.38 2.49 21.90
N SER A 286 -0.05 2.41 23.20
CA SER A 286 -0.59 3.33 24.21
C SER A 286 -0.23 4.79 23.90
N ALA A 287 1.04 5.05 23.55
CA ALA A 287 1.51 6.37 23.18
C ALA A 287 0.79 6.92 21.95
N LEU A 288 0.62 6.09 20.93
CA LEU A 288 -0.08 6.46 19.70
C LEU A 288 -1.55 6.79 19.97
N ALA A 289 -2.25 6.00 20.80
CA ALA A 289 -3.65 6.22 21.12
C ALA A 289 -3.89 7.60 21.78
N VAL A 290 -2.97 8.05 22.63
CA VAL A 290 -3.04 9.38 23.23
C VAL A 290 -2.90 10.48 22.17
N LEU A 291 -1.99 10.31 21.22
CA LEU A 291 -1.72 11.29 20.17
C LEU A 291 -2.85 11.40 19.15
N THR A 292 -3.60 10.32 18.93
CA THR A 292 -4.73 10.30 17.99
C THR A 292 -6.05 10.72 18.64
N ALA A 293 -6.25 10.46 19.93
CA ALA A 293 -7.47 10.88 20.65
C ALA A 293 -7.58 12.41 20.87
N GLY A 294 -6.45 13.12 20.85
CA GLY A 294 -6.40 14.57 21.11
C GLY A 294 -6.58 15.46 19.89
N ARG A 295 -6.74 14.91 18.67
CA ARG A 295 -6.87 15.71 17.45
C ARG A 295 -8.33 15.83 17.04
N PRO A 296 -8.88 17.05 16.88
CA PRO A 296 -10.19 17.21 16.26
C PRO A 296 -10.16 16.61 14.85
N ALA A 297 -11.27 16.00 14.44
CA ALA A 297 -11.43 15.59 13.05
C ALA A 297 -11.28 16.82 12.14
N PRO A 298 -10.55 16.70 11.01
CA PRO A 298 -10.37 17.81 10.06
C PRO A 298 -11.71 18.31 9.50
#